data_AF-A0AAD6IB83-F1
#
_entry.id   AF-A0AAD6IB83-F1
#
_cell.length_a   1.000
_cell.length_b   1.000
_cell.length_c   1.000
_cell.angle_alpha   90.00
_cell.angle_beta   90.00
_cell.angle_gamma   90.00
#
_symmetry.space_group_name_H-M   'P 1'
#
loop_
_entity.id
_entity.type
_entity.pdbx_description
1 polymer ?
#
loop_
_entity_poly.entity_id
_entity_poly.type
_entity_poly.pdbx_seq_one_letter_code
_entity_poly.pdbx_strand_id
1 'polypeptide(L)'
;MTKLHRFRWSVHNALGYKCLEIWRHLVSETLVKYFFYLLSESERPTLCFMEKVNQAVSDALATHRSIRILGDLPTEKLNREDYLASTRELIESLVDFWKEKADLRLLAVEVWPRHTYFALDFNNDEYNYDNAHTHVVVIPVYLFRLSRKSHTWTIFRHKPQDSSLAKRIADLHEFNGQDPIPFLEDHIEGVTHYAPRNSKNPVVASENPT
;
A
#
# COMPACT_ATOMS: atom_id res chain seq x y z
N MET A 1 -26.21 40.72 -19.38
CA MET A 1 -25.38 39.66 -20.01
C MET A 1 -23.92 40.00 -19.74
N THR A 2 -23.29 39.32 -18.78
CA THR A 2 -21.88 39.58 -18.42
C THR A 2 -21.15 38.25 -18.41
N LYS A 3 -20.16 38.12 -19.31
CA LYS A 3 -19.35 36.92 -19.51
C LYS A 3 -18.49 36.64 -18.27
N LEU A 4 -18.67 35.47 -17.64
CA LEU A 4 -17.70 34.95 -16.67
C LEU A 4 -16.55 34.28 -17.44
N HIS A 5 -15.35 34.86 -17.35
CA HIS A 5 -14.13 34.22 -17.79
C HIS A 5 -13.78 33.06 -16.85
N ARG A 6 -13.57 31.87 -17.43
CA ARG A 6 -13.16 30.65 -16.73
C ARG A 6 -11.64 30.70 -16.50
N PHE A 7 -11.21 31.07 -15.31
CA PHE A 7 -9.80 30.94 -14.90
C PHE A 7 -9.53 29.49 -14.49
N ARG A 8 -8.53 28.88 -15.12
CA ARG A 8 -8.03 27.53 -14.82
C ARG A 8 -6.69 27.72 -14.12
N TRP A 9 -6.57 27.30 -12.86
CA TRP A 9 -5.30 27.28 -12.14
C TRP A 9 -4.92 25.84 -11.77
N SER A 10 -3.69 25.47 -12.08
CA SER A 10 -3.05 24.22 -11.69
C SER A 10 -2.28 24.49 -10.40
N VAL A 11 -2.53 23.70 -9.35
CA VAL A 11 -1.82 23.81 -8.08
C VAL A 11 -0.61 22.88 -8.14
N HIS A 12 0.59 23.46 -8.22
CA HIS A 12 1.84 22.80 -7.84
C HIS A 12 2.22 23.25 -6.43
N ASN A 13 2.71 22.30 -5.64
CA ASN A 13 2.94 22.39 -4.20
C ASN A 13 4.04 23.40 -3.78
N ALA A 14 3.99 23.75 -2.49
CA ALA A 14 5.04 24.33 -1.63
C ALA A 14 5.16 25.86 -1.42
N LEU A 15 4.13 26.66 -1.73
CA LEU A 15 4.04 28.07 -1.28
C LEU A 15 2.66 28.48 -0.71
N GLY A 16 1.77 27.52 -0.47
CA GLY A 16 0.36 27.78 -0.14
C GLY A 16 0.13 28.60 1.13
N TYR A 17 0.94 28.43 2.18
CA TYR A 17 0.65 29.08 3.46
C TYR A 17 0.95 30.59 3.49
N LYS A 18 1.92 31.09 2.70
CA LYS A 18 2.19 32.55 2.62
C LYS A 18 1.27 33.29 1.65
N CYS A 19 0.64 32.59 0.70
CA CYS A 19 -0.29 33.23 -0.23
C CYS A 19 -1.69 33.45 0.39
N LEU A 20 -2.06 32.64 1.39
CA LEU A 20 -3.35 32.73 2.09
C LEU A 20 -3.49 33.99 2.98
N GLU A 21 -2.39 34.51 3.53
CA GLU A 21 -2.42 35.72 4.37
C GLU A 21 -2.71 36.99 3.56
N ILE A 22 -2.27 37.04 2.29
CA ILE A 22 -2.51 38.17 1.39
C ILE A 22 -3.95 38.14 0.84
N TRP A 23 -4.55 36.96 0.69
CA TRP A 23 -5.90 36.80 0.14
C TRP A 23 -7.03 37.16 1.12
N ARG A 24 -6.75 37.16 2.43
CA ARG A 24 -7.74 37.49 3.47
C ARG A 24 -8.26 38.94 3.39
N HIS A 25 -7.52 39.82 2.71
CA HIS A 25 -7.88 41.23 2.52
C HIS A 25 -8.54 41.55 1.18
N LEU A 26 -8.58 40.61 0.23
CA LEU A 26 -9.04 40.87 -1.15
C LEU A 26 -10.31 40.12 -1.55
N VAL A 27 -10.79 39.20 -0.71
CA VAL A 27 -11.90 38.30 -1.06
C VAL A 27 -12.92 38.25 0.06
N SER A 28 -14.20 38.44 -0.29
CA SER A 28 -15.29 38.49 0.69
C SER A 28 -15.35 37.20 1.51
N GLU A 29 -15.76 37.31 2.78
CA GLU A 29 -15.89 36.15 3.67
C GLU A 29 -16.74 35.02 3.07
N THR A 30 -17.70 35.36 2.21
CA THR A 30 -18.54 34.40 1.49
C THR A 30 -17.76 33.51 0.53
N LEU A 31 -16.79 34.08 -0.20
CA LEU A 31 -15.94 33.33 -1.13
C LEU A 31 -14.91 32.47 -0.40
N VAL A 32 -14.41 32.93 0.76
CA VAL A 32 -13.57 32.12 1.65
C VAL A 32 -14.37 30.93 2.20
N LYS A 33 -15.59 31.16 2.70
CA LYS A 33 -16.50 30.09 3.15
C LYS A 33 -16.84 29.11 2.02
N TYR A 34 -17.08 29.59 0.81
CA TYR A 34 -17.31 28.73 -0.36
C TYR A 34 -16.07 27.92 -0.73
N PHE A 35 -14.87 28.49 -0.63
CA PHE A 35 -13.62 27.77 -0.91
C PHE A 35 -13.36 26.67 0.12
N PHE A 36 -13.55 26.94 1.42
CA PHE A 36 -13.50 25.92 2.46
C PHE A 36 -14.60 24.86 2.32
N TYR A 37 -15.81 25.27 1.91
CA TYR A 37 -16.91 24.35 1.63
C TYR A 37 -16.57 23.40 0.47
N LEU A 38 -16.04 23.93 -0.63
CA LEU A 38 -15.63 23.17 -1.81
C LEU A 38 -14.44 22.24 -1.53
N LEU A 39 -13.47 22.66 -0.71
CA LEU A 39 -12.39 21.80 -0.22
C LEU A 39 -12.95 20.64 0.63
N SER A 40 -13.93 20.91 1.50
CA SER A 40 -14.57 19.86 2.31
C SER A 40 -15.39 18.87 1.46
N GLU A 41 -15.99 19.32 0.34
CA GLU A 41 -16.77 18.43 -0.52
C GLU A 41 -15.90 17.51 -1.38
N SER A 42 -14.66 17.90 -1.72
CA SER A 42 -13.72 17.01 -2.41
C SER A 42 -13.18 15.87 -1.53
N GLU A 43 -13.24 16.01 -0.20
CA GLU A 43 -12.74 15.02 0.77
C GLU A 43 -13.85 14.11 1.36
N ARG A 44 -15.12 14.51 1.27
CA ARG A 44 -16.26 13.72 1.80
C ARG A 44 -16.43 12.33 1.17
N PRO A 45 -16.23 12.11 -0.14
CA PRO A 45 -16.41 10.79 -0.74
C PRO A 45 -15.41 9.78 -0.19
N THR A 46 -14.13 10.17 -0.04
CA THR A 46 -13.06 9.28 0.42
C THR A 46 -13.25 8.88 1.88
N LEU A 47 -13.76 9.78 2.73
CA LEU A 47 -14.03 9.52 4.15
C LEU A 47 -15.01 8.36 4.35
N CYS A 48 -16.15 8.37 3.66
CA CYS A 48 -17.19 7.34 3.82
C CYS A 48 -16.73 5.95 3.31
N PHE A 49 -15.87 5.90 2.28
CA PHE A 49 -15.32 4.61 1.84
C PHE A 49 -14.32 4.04 2.83
N MET A 50 -13.45 4.89 3.39
CA MET A 50 -12.48 4.45 4.40
C MET A 50 -13.16 3.99 5.68
N GLU A 51 -14.27 4.60 6.10
CA GLU A 51 -15.09 4.09 7.21
C GLU A 51 -15.57 2.67 6.96
N LYS A 52 -16.09 2.36 5.76
CA LYS A 52 -16.53 1.00 5.40
C LYS A 52 -15.37 0.00 5.38
N VAL A 53 -14.21 0.43 4.87
CA VAL A 53 -13.00 -0.39 4.88
C VAL A 53 -12.58 -0.70 6.31
N ASN A 54 -12.53 0.31 7.18
CA ASN A 54 -12.18 0.15 8.58
C ASN A 54 -13.19 -0.73 9.31
N GLN A 55 -14.49 -0.58 9.06
CA GLN A 55 -15.49 -1.47 9.64
C GLN A 55 -15.25 -2.93 9.21
N ALA A 56 -14.99 -3.19 7.94
CA ALA A 56 -14.73 -4.54 7.46
C ALA A 56 -13.43 -5.15 8.03
N VAL A 57 -12.38 -4.35 8.23
CA VAL A 57 -11.16 -4.80 8.95
C VAL A 57 -11.48 -5.10 10.41
N SER A 58 -12.28 -4.25 11.06
CA SER A 58 -12.74 -4.48 12.44
C SER A 58 -13.53 -5.79 12.57
N ASP A 59 -14.48 -6.04 11.67
CA ASP A 59 -15.29 -7.26 11.64
C ASP A 59 -14.42 -8.51 11.40
N ALA A 60 -13.43 -8.38 10.52
CA ALA A 60 -12.46 -9.42 10.24
C ALA A 60 -11.63 -9.76 11.49
N LEU A 61 -11.13 -8.75 12.20
CA LEU A 61 -10.33 -8.91 13.42
C LEU A 61 -11.16 -9.42 14.61
N ALA A 62 -12.46 -9.14 14.64
CA ALA A 62 -13.38 -9.73 15.62
C ALA A 62 -13.60 -11.23 15.38
N THR A 63 -13.45 -11.69 14.12
CA THR A 63 -13.63 -13.10 13.74
C THR A 63 -12.32 -13.88 13.75
N HIS A 64 -11.22 -13.21 13.41
CA HIS A 64 -9.91 -13.80 13.22
C HIS A 64 -8.87 -12.99 14.01
N ARG A 65 -8.06 -13.66 14.84
CA ARG A 65 -7.01 -12.99 15.61
C ARG A 65 -6.02 -12.23 14.71
N SER A 66 -5.70 -12.81 13.55
CA SER A 66 -4.75 -12.29 12.59
C SER A 66 -5.36 -12.34 11.19
N ILE A 67 -5.08 -11.33 10.38
CA ILE A 67 -5.47 -11.29 8.97
C ILE A 67 -4.33 -10.74 8.11
N ARG A 68 -4.37 -11.03 6.81
CA ARG A 68 -3.49 -10.43 5.81
C ARG A 68 -4.31 -9.65 4.81
N ILE A 69 -3.95 -8.39 4.60
CA ILE A 69 -4.48 -7.59 3.49
C ILE A 69 -3.61 -7.85 2.27
N LEU A 70 -4.25 -8.32 1.19
CA LEU A 70 -3.69 -8.28 -0.15
C LEU A 70 -4.18 -7.00 -0.83
N GLY A 71 -3.30 -6.03 -0.94
CA GLY A 71 -3.55 -4.79 -1.68
C GLY A 71 -3.53 -5.02 -3.19
N ASP A 72 -4.44 -4.37 -3.92
CA ASP A 72 -4.47 -4.33 -5.39
C ASP A 72 -4.66 -2.88 -5.83
N LEU A 73 -3.58 -2.27 -6.30
CA LEU A 73 -3.46 -0.86 -6.65
C LEU A 73 -3.24 -0.73 -8.16
N PRO A 74 -3.88 0.21 -8.86
CA PRO A 74 -3.50 0.52 -10.24
C PRO A 74 -2.09 1.15 -10.24
N THR A 75 -1.12 0.53 -10.92
CA THR A 75 0.28 0.99 -10.90
C THR A 75 0.46 2.42 -11.39
N GLU A 76 -0.40 2.87 -12.31
CA GLU A 76 -0.43 4.27 -12.79
C GLU A 76 -0.74 5.31 -11.70
N LYS A 77 -1.16 4.88 -10.51
CA LYS A 77 -1.39 5.75 -9.34
C LYS A 77 -0.15 5.91 -8.46
N LEU A 78 0.90 5.14 -8.72
CA LEU A 78 2.13 5.14 -7.94
C LEU A 78 3.23 5.95 -8.62
N ASN A 79 4.18 6.41 -7.83
CA ASN A 79 5.37 7.06 -8.34
C ASN A 79 6.37 6.00 -8.79
N ARG A 80 6.70 5.98 -10.08
CA ARG A 80 7.66 5.04 -10.66
C ARG A 80 9.09 5.21 -10.14
N GLU A 81 9.43 6.41 -9.65
CA GLU A 81 10.76 6.68 -9.11
C GLU A 81 10.92 6.11 -7.69
N ASP A 82 9.80 5.83 -7.01
CA ASP A 82 9.78 5.19 -5.69
C ASP A 82 8.41 4.53 -5.44
N TYR A 83 8.27 3.29 -5.93
CA TYR A 83 7.04 2.52 -5.78
C TYR A 83 6.73 2.19 -4.32
N LEU A 84 7.76 2.01 -3.48
CA LEU A 84 7.57 1.67 -2.09
C LEU A 84 7.04 2.85 -1.29
N ALA A 85 7.67 4.02 -1.42
CA ALA A 85 7.20 5.23 -0.74
C ALA A 85 5.80 5.64 -1.20
N SER A 86 5.54 5.61 -2.51
CA SER A 86 4.21 5.96 -3.04
C SER A 86 3.13 4.95 -2.66
N THR A 87 3.47 3.66 -2.49
CA THR A 87 2.54 2.68 -1.93
C THR A 87 2.20 3.00 -0.48
N ARG A 88 3.21 3.35 0.34
CA ARG A 88 3.00 3.74 1.76
C ARG A 88 2.12 4.98 1.88
N GLU A 89 2.39 6.00 1.08
CA GLU A 89 1.57 7.22 1.01
C GLU A 89 0.12 6.90 0.64
N LEU A 90 -0.09 6.06 -0.39
CA LEU A 90 -1.43 5.74 -0.86
C LEU A 90 -2.28 4.99 0.18
N ILE A 91 -1.65 4.20 1.05
CA ILE A 91 -2.33 3.44 2.11
C ILE A 91 -2.22 4.07 3.50
N GLU A 92 -1.65 5.28 3.60
CA GLU A 92 -1.36 5.95 4.87
C GLU A 92 -2.62 6.07 5.74
N SER A 93 -3.74 6.50 5.16
CA SER A 93 -5.02 6.63 5.87
C SER A 93 -5.52 5.33 6.52
N LEU A 94 -5.22 4.16 5.92
CA LEU A 94 -5.54 2.86 6.50
C LEU A 94 -4.57 2.55 7.66
N VAL A 95 -3.27 2.71 7.41
CA VAL A 95 -2.22 2.40 8.39
C VAL A 95 -2.35 3.28 9.63
N ASP A 96 -2.54 4.59 9.45
CA ASP A 96 -2.68 5.55 10.54
C ASP A 96 -3.91 5.28 11.42
N PHE A 97 -5.01 4.82 10.82
CA PHE A 97 -6.19 4.46 11.59
C PHE A 97 -5.95 3.24 12.49
N TRP A 98 -5.10 2.32 12.08
CA TRP A 98 -4.91 1.00 12.72
C TRP A 98 -3.63 0.86 13.54
N LYS A 99 -2.61 1.69 13.34
CA LYS A 99 -1.28 1.54 13.98
C LYS A 99 -1.28 1.52 15.50
N GLU A 100 -2.25 2.19 16.14
CA GLU A 100 -2.41 2.19 17.61
C GLU A 100 -3.34 1.07 18.13
N LYS A 101 -3.97 0.31 17.22
CA LYS A 101 -5.02 -0.70 17.52
C LYS A 101 -4.60 -2.12 17.19
N ALA A 102 -3.61 -2.30 16.33
CA ALA A 102 -3.13 -3.60 15.83
C ALA A 102 -1.63 -3.53 15.52
N ASP A 103 -0.93 -4.66 15.63
CA ASP A 103 0.44 -4.80 15.10
C ASP A 103 0.37 -4.89 13.57
N LEU A 104 0.92 -3.90 12.89
CA LEU A 104 0.91 -3.79 11.44
C LEU A 104 2.28 -4.13 10.86
N ARG A 105 2.32 -4.99 9.84
CA ARG A 105 3.58 -5.35 9.18
C ARG A 105 3.42 -5.40 7.67
N LEU A 106 3.96 -4.39 6.99
CA LEU A 106 4.07 -4.39 5.53
C LEU A 106 5.21 -5.33 5.13
N LEU A 107 4.88 -6.43 4.47
CA LEU A 107 5.82 -7.50 4.13
C LEU A 107 6.45 -7.31 2.76
N ALA A 108 5.66 -6.89 1.78
CA ALA A 108 6.13 -6.80 0.40
C ALA A 108 5.28 -5.86 -0.44
N VAL A 109 5.89 -5.33 -1.50
CA VAL A 109 5.28 -4.63 -2.63
C VAL A 109 5.79 -5.28 -3.92
N GLU A 110 4.88 -5.81 -4.74
CA GLU A 110 5.19 -6.36 -6.05
C GLU A 110 4.56 -5.49 -7.14
N VAL A 111 5.39 -4.91 -8.00
CA VAL A 111 4.98 -3.97 -9.04
C VAL A 111 4.88 -4.70 -10.37
N TRP A 112 3.71 -4.64 -11.00
CA TRP A 112 3.47 -5.17 -12.34
C TRP A 112 3.03 -4.04 -13.28
N PRO A 113 3.06 -4.21 -14.62
CA PRO A 113 2.73 -3.12 -15.54
C PRO A 113 1.35 -2.47 -15.36
N ARG A 114 0.37 -3.21 -14.81
CA ARG A 114 -1.01 -2.73 -14.63
C ARG A 114 -1.44 -2.59 -13.18
N HIS A 115 -0.90 -3.45 -12.32
CA HIS A 115 -1.31 -3.56 -10.93
C HIS A 115 -0.09 -3.67 -10.04
N THR A 116 -0.11 -3.00 -8.90
CA THR A 116 0.86 -3.17 -7.83
C THR A 116 0.15 -3.83 -6.68
N TYR A 117 0.74 -4.90 -6.16
CA TYR A 117 0.22 -5.66 -5.04
C TYR A 117 1.06 -5.37 -3.81
N PHE A 118 0.44 -5.37 -2.64
CA PHE A 118 1.16 -5.34 -1.38
C PHE A 118 0.57 -6.34 -0.39
N ALA A 119 1.39 -6.79 0.56
CA ALA A 119 0.96 -7.65 1.65
C ALA A 119 1.15 -6.94 2.99
N LEU A 120 0.06 -6.68 3.69
CA LEU A 120 0.05 -6.03 5.00
C LEU A 120 -0.61 -6.95 6.03
N ASP A 121 0.16 -7.39 7.01
CA ASP A 121 -0.32 -8.23 8.09
C ASP A 121 -0.86 -7.39 9.25
N PHE A 122 -1.91 -7.91 9.88
CA PHE A 122 -2.48 -7.43 11.13
C PHE A 122 -2.35 -8.54 12.18
N ASN A 123 -1.74 -8.22 13.32
CA ASN A 123 -1.62 -9.08 14.49
C ASN A 123 -1.05 -10.48 14.17
N ASN A 124 -0.11 -10.56 13.23
CA ASN A 124 0.53 -11.83 12.88
C ASN A 124 1.67 -12.15 13.86
N ASP A 125 1.30 -12.60 15.06
CA ASP A 125 2.24 -12.95 16.14
C ASP A 125 3.09 -14.19 15.79
N GLU A 126 2.66 -15.00 14.83
CA GLU A 126 3.38 -16.18 14.34
C GLU A 126 4.48 -15.81 13.31
N TYR A 127 4.50 -14.57 12.83
CA TYR A 127 5.51 -14.12 11.89
C TYR A 127 6.89 -14.07 12.55
N ASN A 128 7.85 -14.79 11.98
CA ASN A 128 9.25 -14.72 12.35
C ASN A 128 10.11 -14.53 11.08
N TYR A 129 10.75 -13.36 10.97
CA TYR A 129 11.56 -13.00 9.81
C TYR A 129 12.64 -14.03 9.49
N ASP A 130 13.29 -14.63 10.49
CA ASP A 130 14.43 -15.52 10.30
C ASP A 130 14.02 -16.85 9.66
N ASN A 131 12.81 -17.32 9.94
CA ASN A 131 12.30 -18.60 9.44
C ASN A 131 11.17 -18.48 8.41
N ALA A 132 10.71 -17.26 8.07
CA ALA A 132 9.55 -17.05 7.18
C ALA A 132 9.66 -17.70 5.78
N HIS A 133 10.88 -17.98 5.31
CA HIS A 133 11.14 -18.73 4.07
C HIS A 133 10.82 -20.24 4.16
N THR A 134 10.83 -20.83 5.35
CA THR A 134 10.51 -22.27 5.58
C THR A 134 9.23 -22.46 6.37
N HIS A 135 8.84 -21.47 7.18
CA HIS A 135 7.63 -21.50 8.00
C HIS A 135 6.50 -20.71 7.34
N VAL A 136 5.66 -21.41 6.57
CA VAL A 136 4.54 -20.81 5.83
C VAL A 136 3.35 -20.57 6.77
N VAL A 137 3.19 -19.32 7.23
CA VAL A 137 2.05 -18.90 8.07
C VAL A 137 0.84 -18.58 7.20
N VAL A 138 -0.20 -19.42 7.29
CA VAL A 138 -1.46 -19.28 6.53
C VAL A 138 -2.51 -18.59 7.40
N ILE A 139 -2.83 -17.33 7.09
CA ILE A 139 -3.86 -16.54 7.77
C ILE A 139 -4.93 -16.05 6.78
N PRO A 140 -6.15 -15.73 7.26
CA PRO A 140 -7.23 -15.23 6.41
C PRO A 140 -6.84 -13.99 5.60
N VAL A 141 -6.96 -14.08 4.27
CA VAL A 141 -6.65 -12.98 3.35
C VAL A 141 -7.90 -12.14 3.02
N TYR A 142 -7.77 -10.82 3.09
CA TYR A 142 -8.76 -9.86 2.62
C TYR A 142 -8.17 -9.07 1.45
N LEU A 143 -8.88 -9.04 0.32
CA LEU A 143 -8.45 -8.26 -0.85
C LEU A 143 -8.87 -6.81 -0.64
N PHE A 144 -7.91 -5.89 -0.61
CA PHE A 144 -8.11 -4.45 -0.52
C PHE A 144 -7.77 -3.80 -1.86
N ARG A 145 -8.78 -3.42 -2.61
CA ARG A 145 -8.64 -2.97 -4.01
C ARG A 145 -9.02 -1.51 -4.18
N LEU A 146 -8.15 -0.74 -4.83
CA LEU A 146 -8.45 0.59 -5.34
C LEU A 146 -8.99 0.49 -6.77
N SER A 147 -10.23 0.93 -6.98
CA SER A 147 -10.80 1.01 -8.33
C SER A 147 -10.11 2.08 -9.16
N ARG A 148 -9.57 1.69 -10.33
CA ARG A 148 -8.96 2.62 -11.29
C ARG A 148 -9.94 3.70 -11.80
N LYS A 149 -11.22 3.35 -11.99
CA LYS A 149 -12.22 4.22 -12.63
C LYS A 149 -12.94 5.12 -11.64
N SER A 150 -13.33 4.57 -10.49
CA SER A 150 -14.14 5.28 -9.49
C SER A 150 -13.33 5.85 -8.34
N HIS A 151 -12.04 5.50 -8.24
CA HIS A 151 -11.15 5.89 -7.14
C HIS A 151 -11.68 5.51 -5.77
N THR A 152 -12.48 4.45 -5.72
CA THR A 152 -13.09 3.93 -4.50
C THR A 152 -12.34 2.70 -4.00
N TRP A 153 -12.17 2.62 -2.69
CA TRP A 153 -11.64 1.45 -2.03
C TRP A 153 -12.73 0.40 -1.80
N THR A 154 -12.35 -0.87 -1.93
CA THR A 154 -13.19 -2.02 -1.60
C THR A 154 -12.36 -3.02 -0.81
N ILE A 155 -12.98 -3.68 0.16
CA ILE A 155 -12.35 -4.77 0.91
C ILE A 155 -13.32 -5.93 1.08
N PHE A 156 -12.84 -7.16 0.89
CA PHE A 156 -13.63 -8.36 1.10
C PHE A 156 -12.75 -9.58 1.34
N ARG A 157 -13.31 -10.58 2.03
CA ARG A 157 -12.65 -11.85 2.31
C ARG A 157 -12.34 -12.60 1.02
N HIS A 158 -11.10 -13.05 0.84
CA HIS A 158 -10.67 -13.74 -0.38
C HIS A 158 -9.92 -15.06 -0.07
N LYS A 159 -10.70 -16.09 0.30
CA LYS A 159 -10.21 -17.42 0.73
C LYS A 159 -9.23 -18.10 -0.21
N PRO A 160 -9.38 -18.03 -1.55
CA PRO A 160 -8.42 -18.68 -2.45
C PRO A 160 -6.97 -18.21 -2.27
N GLN A 161 -6.75 -17.00 -1.72
CA GLN A 161 -5.40 -16.45 -1.55
C GLN A 161 -4.74 -16.81 -0.21
N ASP A 162 -5.43 -17.43 0.74
CA ASP A 162 -4.86 -17.71 2.07
C ASP A 162 -3.53 -18.48 1.96
N SER A 163 -3.55 -19.59 1.23
CA SER A 163 -2.38 -20.45 1.08
C SER A 163 -1.42 -19.95 0.00
N SER A 164 -1.91 -19.41 -1.11
CA SER A 164 -1.04 -18.96 -2.20
C SER A 164 -0.24 -17.72 -1.82
N LEU A 165 -0.86 -16.75 -1.15
CA LEU A 165 -0.16 -15.56 -0.69
C LEU A 165 0.83 -15.91 0.43
N ALA A 166 0.49 -16.82 1.34
CA ALA A 166 1.42 -17.30 2.36
C ALA A 166 2.68 -17.95 1.76
N LYS A 167 2.49 -18.81 0.74
CA LYS A 167 3.62 -19.40 0.01
C LYS A 167 4.44 -18.34 -0.72
N ARG A 168 3.78 -17.39 -1.37
CA ARG A 168 4.47 -16.29 -2.06
C ARG A 168 5.32 -15.45 -1.10
N ILE A 169 4.83 -15.12 0.09
CA ILE A 169 5.62 -14.43 1.12
C ILE A 169 6.85 -15.26 1.51
N ALA A 170 6.71 -16.57 1.70
CA ALA A 170 7.84 -17.44 1.99
C ALA A 170 8.87 -17.46 0.85
N ASP A 171 8.40 -17.53 -0.41
CA ASP A 171 9.24 -17.43 -1.59
C ASP A 171 9.99 -16.09 -1.65
N LEU A 172 9.34 -14.97 -1.32
CA LEU A 172 10.00 -13.66 -1.24
C LEU A 172 11.11 -13.66 -0.20
N HIS A 173 10.90 -14.25 0.98
CA HIS A 173 11.96 -14.40 1.98
C HIS A 173 13.10 -15.31 1.51
N GLU A 174 12.78 -16.39 0.79
CA GLU A 174 13.78 -17.29 0.22
C GLU A 174 14.65 -16.55 -0.80
N PHE A 175 14.03 -15.82 -1.73
CA PHE A 175 14.72 -15.18 -2.84
C PHE A 175 15.46 -13.89 -2.46
N ASN A 176 14.89 -13.07 -1.57
CA ASN A 176 15.50 -11.81 -1.14
C ASN A 176 16.50 -11.98 0.02
N GLY A 177 16.76 -13.21 0.47
CA GLY A 177 17.84 -13.46 1.41
C GLY A 177 17.61 -12.78 2.77
N GLN A 178 18.59 -11.96 3.17
CA GLN A 178 18.56 -11.19 4.42
C GLN A 178 18.18 -9.72 4.20
N ASP A 179 17.62 -9.39 3.03
CA ASP A 179 17.15 -8.02 2.76
C ASP A 179 16.01 -7.65 3.72
N PRO A 180 15.97 -6.41 4.25
CA PRO A 180 14.93 -6.02 5.19
C PRO A 180 13.56 -5.92 4.51
N ILE A 181 12.51 -6.26 5.25
CA ILE A 181 11.13 -5.98 4.81
C ILE A 181 10.81 -4.48 4.91
N PRO A 182 9.88 -3.96 4.09
CA PRO A 182 9.16 -4.66 3.03
C PRO A 182 10.02 -4.95 1.80
N PHE A 183 9.87 -6.15 1.24
CA PHE A 183 10.48 -6.48 -0.04
C PHE A 183 9.86 -5.66 -1.17
N LEU A 184 10.68 -5.29 -2.16
CA LEU A 184 10.21 -4.63 -3.38
C LEU A 184 10.65 -5.47 -4.59
N GLU A 185 9.68 -6.01 -5.33
CA GLU A 185 9.94 -6.66 -6.61
C GLU A 185 9.30 -5.87 -7.74
N ASP A 186 10.15 -5.31 -8.62
CA ASP A 186 9.70 -4.60 -9.81
C ASP A 186 9.72 -5.50 -11.05
N HIS A 187 8.55 -5.98 -11.45
CA HIS A 187 8.38 -6.84 -12.62
C HIS A 187 8.28 -6.04 -13.94
N ILE A 188 8.36 -4.70 -13.89
CA ILE A 188 8.44 -3.85 -15.09
C ILE A 188 9.89 -3.79 -15.59
N GLU A 189 10.83 -3.51 -14.68
CA GLU A 189 12.27 -3.47 -14.98
C GLU A 189 12.92 -4.86 -14.90
N GLY A 190 12.23 -5.82 -14.27
CA GLY A 190 12.69 -7.19 -14.08
C GLY A 190 13.26 -7.41 -12.68
N VAL A 191 13.05 -8.61 -12.15
CA VAL A 191 13.46 -8.99 -10.79
C VAL A 191 14.74 -9.80 -10.85
N THR A 192 15.75 -9.40 -10.07
CA THR A 192 16.99 -10.16 -9.91
C THR A 192 17.27 -10.38 -8.44
N HIS A 193 17.55 -11.63 -8.07
CA HIS A 193 17.88 -12.03 -6.70
C HIS A 193 19.36 -12.41 -6.61
N TYR A 194 20.10 -11.73 -5.75
CA TYR A 194 21.55 -11.90 -5.66
C TYR A 194 21.99 -12.92 -4.60
N ALA A 195 21.19 -13.13 -3.54
CA ALA A 195 21.59 -13.95 -2.40
C ALA A 195 20.39 -14.68 -1.75
N PRO A 196 19.82 -15.71 -2.40
CA PRO A 196 18.73 -16.47 -1.80
C PRO A 196 19.21 -17.25 -0.57
N ARG A 197 18.33 -17.40 0.44
CA ARG A 197 18.68 -17.99 1.75
C ARG A 197 19.22 -19.42 1.63
N ASN A 198 18.67 -20.24 0.74
CA ASN A 198 19.11 -21.59 0.47
C ASN A 198 19.82 -21.71 -0.89
N SER A 199 20.65 -20.73 -1.26
CA SER A 199 21.64 -20.94 -2.32
C SER A 199 22.53 -22.11 -1.91
N LYS A 200 22.29 -23.29 -2.48
CA LYS A 200 23.24 -24.41 -2.37
C LYS A 200 24.57 -23.87 -2.92
N ASN A 201 25.61 -23.84 -2.09
CA ASN A 201 26.97 -23.60 -2.56
C ASN A 201 27.21 -24.47 -3.80
N PRO A 202 27.88 -23.98 -4.86
CA PRO A 202 28.32 -24.84 -5.94
C PRO A 202 29.05 -26.01 -5.30
N VAL A 203 28.62 -27.24 -5.61
CA VAL A 203 29.37 -28.44 -5.23
C VAL A 203 30.75 -28.24 -5.83
N VAL A 204 31.72 -27.89 -4.98
CA VAL A 204 33.13 -27.85 -5.38
C VAL A 204 33.43 -29.27 -5.79
N ALA A 205 33.52 -29.51 -7.09
CA ALA A 205 34.00 -30.76 -7.62
C ALA A 205 35.41 -30.95 -7.04
N SER A 206 35.54 -31.87 -6.09
CA SER A 206 36.82 -32.31 -5.60
C SER A 206 37.54 -32.96 -6.78
N GLU A 207 38.45 -32.23 -7.41
CA GLU A 207 39.44 -32.83 -8.29
C GLU A 207 40.26 -33.81 -7.45
N ASN A 208 40.08 -35.09 -7.73
CA ASN A 208 40.91 -36.15 -7.16
C ASN A 208 42.34 -35.98 -7.70
N PRO A 209 43.37 -35.93 -6.85
CA PRO A 209 44.74 -36.00 -7.32
C PRO A 209 45.05 -37.45 -7.72
N THR A 210 45.56 -37.64 -8.93
CA THR A 210 46.35 -38.84 -9.29
C THR A 210 47.68 -38.38 -9.88
#